data_AF-A0A6V7JV33-F1
#
_entry.id   AF-A0A6V7JV33-F1
#
_cell.length_a   1.000
_cell.length_b   1.000
_cell.length_c   1.000
_cell.angle_alpha   90.00
_cell.angle_beta   90.00
_cell.angle_gamma   90.00
#
_symmetry.space_group_name_H-M   'P 1'
#
loop_
_entity.id
_entity.type
_entity.pdbx_description
1 polymer ?
#
loop_
_entity_poly.entity_id
_entity_poly.type
_entity_poly.pdbx_seq_one_letter_code
_entity_poly.pdbx_strand_id
1 'polypeptide(L)' 'CRYEKGTFSSCVNMSMTRVDNLKPNSDPTCETTRRITKRCKQDTNTKKSTK' A
#
# COMPACT_ATOMS: atom_id res chain seq x y z
N CYS A 1 14.38 7.02 8.69
CA CYS A 1 13.67 7.58 7.51
C CYS A 1 12.19 7.82 7.84
N ARG A 2 11.69 9.06 7.76
CA ARG A 2 10.25 9.36 7.88
C ARG A 2 9.66 9.56 6.48
N TYR A 3 8.53 8.93 6.20
CA TYR A 3 7.92 9.00 4.87
C TYR A 3 6.49 9.54 4.92
N GLU A 4 6.13 10.28 3.89
CA GLU A 4 4.76 10.64 3.54
C GLU A 4 4.08 9.43 2.90
N LYS A 5 2.94 9.10 3.49
CA LYS A 5 2.18 7.91 3.13
C LYS A 5 1.36 8.21 1.87
N GLY A 6 1.68 7.58 0.74
CA GLY A 6 0.82 7.63 -0.43
C GLY A 6 -0.43 6.77 -0.28
N THR A 7 -1.22 6.66 -1.35
CA THR A 7 -2.44 5.84 -1.39
C THR A 7 -2.12 4.42 -1.83
N PHE A 8 -2.77 3.41 -1.23
CA PHE A 8 -2.71 2.05 -1.76
C PHE A 8 -3.42 1.98 -3.11
N SER A 9 -2.78 1.33 -4.07
CA SER A 9 -3.43 0.89 -5.31
C SER A 9 -4.54 -0.12 -5.01
N SER A 10 -5.44 -0.28 -5.98
CA SER A 10 -6.47 -1.31 -5.95
C SER A 10 -5.88 -2.69 -5.66
N CYS A 11 -6.65 -3.53 -4.96
CA CYS A 11 -6.28 -4.91 -4.73
C CYS A 11 -6.28 -5.68 -6.06
N VAL A 12 -5.10 -6.07 -6.55
CA VAL A 12 -4.91 -6.85 -7.77
C VAL A 12 -4.15 -8.11 -7.42
N ASN A 13 -4.69 -9.29 -7.78
CA ASN A 13 -4.08 -10.59 -7.46
C ASN A 13 -3.73 -10.75 -5.97
N MET A 14 -4.66 -10.37 -5.07
CA MET A 14 -4.46 -10.40 -3.60
C MET A 14 -3.28 -9.55 -3.11
N SER A 15 -2.82 -8.59 -3.91
CA SER A 15 -1.75 -7.67 -3.58
C SER A 15 -2.17 -6.22 -3.85
N MET A 16 -1.79 -5.32 -2.94
CA MET A 16 -1.90 -3.88 -3.15
C MET A 16 -0.52 -3.26 -2.93
N THR A 17 -0.18 -2.30 -3.77
CA THR A 17 1.10 -1.57 -3.70
C THR A 17 0.88 -0.10 -3.38
N ARG A 18 1.82 0.51 -2.69
CA ARG A 18 1.78 1.91 -2.28
C ARG A 18 3.17 2.50 -2.37
N VAL A 19 3.25 3.74 -2.84
CA VAL A 19 4.51 4.49 -2.91
C VAL A 19 4.49 5.54 -1.82
N ASP A 20 5.51 5.53 -0.97
CA ASP A 20 5.72 6.52 0.08
C ASP A 20 6.91 7.40 -0.29
N ASN A 21 6.79 8.72 -0.12
CA ASN A 21 7.85 9.68 -0.43
C ASN A 21 8.59 10.09 0.85
N LEU A 22 9.89 10.33 0.78
CA LEU A 22 10.69 10.76 1.93
C LEU A 22 10.27 12.17 2.35
N LYS A 23 10.03 12.36 3.65
CA LYS A 23 9.75 13.70 4.18
C LYS A 23 11.00 14.58 4.07
N PRO A 24 10.87 15.90 3.80
CA PRO A 24 12.00 16.81 3.70
C PRO A 24 12.82 16.94 5.00
N ASN A 25 12.21 16.63 6.16
CA ASN A 25 12.89 16.62 7.46
C ASN A 25 13.35 15.19 7.87
N SER A 26 13.73 14.38 6.88
CA SER A 26 14.30 13.06 7.11
C SER A 26 15.78 13.05 6.77
N ASP A 27 16.44 11.99 7.25
CA ASP A 27 17.82 11.68 6.90
C ASP A 27 17.98 11.53 5.37
N PRO A 28 18.91 12.27 4.73
CA PRO A 28 19.16 12.23 3.29
C PRO A 28 19.84 10.94 2.81
N THR A 29 20.34 10.10 3.73
CA THR A 29 20.85 8.75 3.40
C THR A 29 19.73 7.76 3.06
N CYS A 30 18.48 8.13 3.37
CA CYS A 30 17.31 7.33 3.06
C CYS A 30 16.92 7.44 1.58
N GLU A 31 16.32 6.38 1.05
CA GLU A 31 15.74 6.44 -0.28
C GLU A 31 14.64 7.50 -0.36
N THR A 32 14.62 8.25 -1.47
CA THR A 32 13.66 9.33 -1.72
C THR A 32 12.23 8.82 -1.83
N THR A 33 12.06 7.59 -2.31
CA THR A 33 10.77 6.92 -2.39
C THR A 33 10.92 5.47 -1.98
N ARG A 34 9.93 4.93 -1.27
CA ARG A 34 9.87 3.49 -0.97
C ARG A 34 8.57 2.90 -1.49
N ARG A 35 8.66 1.70 -2.07
CA ARG A 35 7.50 0.94 -2.53
C ARG A 35 7.15 -0.12 -1.50
N ILE A 36 5.93 -0.06 -0.99
CA ILE A 36 5.38 -1.03 -0.04
C ILE A 36 4.36 -1.90 -0.76
N THR A 37 4.55 -3.21 -0.67
CA THR A 37 3.60 -4.20 -1.14
C THR A 37 2.96 -4.88 0.07
N LYS A 38 1.62 -4.94 0.08
CA LYS A 38 0.86 -5.60 1.15
C LYS A 38 -0.13 -6.56 0.52
N ARG A 39 -0.29 -7.75 1.12
CA ARG A 39 -1.39 -8.63 0.74
C ARG A 39 -2.72 -8.02 1.15
N CYS A 40 -3.64 -7.91 0.20
CA CYS A 40 -5.03 -7.59 0.45
C CYS A 40 -5.82 -8.89 0.53
N LYS A 41 -6.81 -8.94 1.41
CA LYS A 41 -7.83 -9.99 1.34
C LYS A 41 -8.73 -9.62 0.18
N GLN A 42 -8.87 -10.50 -0.79
CA GLN A 42 -10.05 -10.47 -1.65
C GLN A 42 -11.20 -10.78 -0.69
N ASP A 43 -12.16 -9.89 -0.52
CA ASP A 43 -13.30 -10.12 0.36
C ASP A 43 -13.90 -11.48 0.00
N THR A 44 -13.69 -12.48 0.85
CA THR A 44 -14.45 -13.73 0.82
C THR A 44 -15.82 -13.51 1.44
N ASN A 45 -16.43 -12.34 1.18
CA ASN A 45 -17.84 -12.08 1.44
C ASN A 45 -18.68 -12.69 0.30
N THR A 46 -18.41 -13.94 -0.04
CA THR A 46 -19.35 -14.86 -0.69
C THR A 46 -20.23 -15.52 0.38
N LYS A 47 -20.80 -14.72 1.30
CA LYS A 47 -21.97 -15.13 2.09
C LYS A 47 -23.14 -14.23 1.72
N LYS A 48 -24.14 -14.84 1.08
CA LYS A 48 -25.48 -14.33 0.71
C LYS A 48 -25.55 -13.47 -0.55
N SER A 49 -25.83 -14.11 -1.67
CA SER A 49 -27.03 -13.81 -2.46
C SER A 49 -27.23 -14.90 -3.50
N THR A 50 -27.80 -16.03 -3.08
CA THR A 50 -28.50 -16.92 -4.01
C THR A 50 -29.97 -16.69 -3.74
N LYS A 51 -30.64 -16.02 -4.70
CA LYS A 51 -32.08 -15.91 -4.78
C LYS A 51 -32.65 -17.23 -5.27
#